data_AF-A0A6G2K4K0-F1
#
_entry.id   AF-A0A6G2K4K0-F1
#
_cell.length_a   1.000
_cell.length_b   1.000
_cell.length_c   1.000
_cell.angle_alpha   90.00
_cell.angle_beta   90.00
_cell.angle_gamma   90.00
#
_symmetry.space_group_name_H-M   'P 1'
#
loop_
_entity.id
_entity.type
_entity.pdbx_description
1 polymer ?
#
loop_
_entity_poly.entity_id
_entity_poly.type
_entity_poly.pdbx_seq_one_letter_code
_entity_poly.pdbx_strand_id
1 'polypeptide(L)'
;MIEFVEKNWNTLSVKRADMMHLLVRHLSTSLGYGAADMAADLGYGPTDETDETVHPTRYYAALPASNYASGDILRGPPSEPTGGDEQETESWYVILTPSCDLVYRKGSRRSENVVLLKCRRLSSFPEYQKVMTDGPALSDQAPNWRKLRDLLDSRPYKQQVDRYHYLPEAWKVPDLIVDNQLMVSVPYDELVEHYEKVASLDSPFAEELVHRFTRYIGRLGTPDLDLDMIVARLLG
;
A
#
# COMPACT_ATOMS: atom_id res chain seq x y z
N MET A 1 23.01 -19.07 -13.73
CA MET A 1 21.62 -19.32 -14.17
C MET A 1 21.56 -19.71 -15.64
N ILE A 2 22.08 -18.89 -16.56
CA ILE A 2 22.17 -19.20 -18.00
C ILE A 2 22.81 -20.58 -18.23
N GLU A 3 23.92 -20.88 -17.56
CA GLU A 3 24.57 -22.19 -17.63
C GLU A 3 23.68 -23.37 -17.17
N PHE A 4 22.82 -23.18 -16.16
CA PHE A 4 21.89 -24.22 -15.72
C PHE A 4 20.80 -24.47 -16.78
N VAL A 5 20.27 -23.40 -17.36
CA VAL A 5 19.25 -23.48 -18.41
C VAL A 5 19.82 -24.12 -19.67
N GLU A 6 21.02 -23.71 -20.10
CA GLU A 6 21.73 -24.28 -21.24
C GLU A 6 22.02 -25.77 -21.04
N LYS A 7 22.51 -26.16 -19.86
CA LYS A 7 22.85 -27.55 -19.55
C LYS A 7 21.64 -28.48 -19.47
N ASN A 8 20.48 -27.97 -19.08
CA ASN A 8 19.26 -28.76 -18.89
C ASN A 8 18.21 -28.53 -19.99
N TRP A 9 18.50 -27.71 -21.01
CA TRP A 9 17.51 -27.32 -22.03
C TRP A 9 16.80 -28.52 -22.69
N ASN A 10 17.56 -29.57 -22.99
CA ASN A 10 17.05 -30.76 -23.67
C ASN A 10 16.22 -31.67 -22.74
N THR A 11 16.52 -31.70 -21.43
CA THR A 11 15.77 -32.47 -20.42
C THR A 11 14.51 -31.75 -19.94
N LEU A 12 14.45 -30.42 -20.10
CA LEU A 12 13.30 -29.57 -19.75
C LEU A 12 12.21 -29.53 -20.85
N SER A 13 12.35 -30.33 -21.91
CA SER A 13 11.59 -30.23 -23.17
C SER A 13 10.11 -30.65 -23.12
N VAL A 14 9.67 -31.38 -22.09
CA VAL A 14 8.32 -31.98 -22.06
C VAL A 14 7.21 -30.94 -21.80
N LYS A 15 7.53 -29.77 -21.22
CA LYS A 15 6.57 -28.66 -21.01
C LYS A 15 7.23 -27.29 -21.15
N ARG A 16 7.63 -26.96 -22.38
CA ARG A 16 8.34 -25.70 -22.70
C ARG A 16 7.59 -24.44 -22.22
N ALA A 17 6.26 -24.42 -22.25
CA ALA A 17 5.47 -23.29 -21.77
C ALA A 17 5.62 -23.07 -20.25
N ASP A 18 5.47 -24.12 -19.44
CA ASP A 18 5.64 -24.07 -17.99
C ASP A 18 7.07 -23.61 -17.63
N MET A 19 8.06 -24.10 -18.39
CA MET A 19 9.45 -23.69 -18.21
C MET A 19 9.65 -22.21 -18.50
N MET A 20 9.08 -21.69 -19.58
CA MET A 20 9.14 -20.26 -19.88
C MET A 20 8.53 -19.42 -18.76
N HIS A 21 7.40 -19.84 -18.18
CA HIS A 21 6.81 -19.15 -17.02
C HIS A 21 7.75 -19.13 -15.81
N LEU A 22 8.39 -20.26 -15.50
CA LEU A 22 9.34 -20.35 -14.39
C LEU A 22 10.59 -19.47 -14.63
N LEU A 23 11.13 -19.49 -15.84
CA LEU A 23 12.30 -18.70 -16.22
C LEU A 23 12.03 -17.21 -16.15
N VAL A 24 10.91 -16.74 -16.70
CA VAL A 24 10.52 -15.32 -16.63
C VAL A 24 10.33 -14.87 -15.18
N ARG A 25 9.66 -15.70 -14.36
CA ARG A 25 9.47 -15.39 -12.94
C ARG A 25 10.80 -15.31 -12.20
N HIS A 26 11.68 -16.28 -12.40
CA HIS A 26 12.97 -16.30 -11.72
C HIS A 26 13.91 -15.18 -12.20
N LEU A 27 13.86 -14.83 -13.48
CA LEU A 27 14.57 -13.66 -14.02
C LEU A 27 14.06 -12.37 -13.38
N SER A 28 12.75 -12.17 -13.30
CA SER A 28 12.14 -11.02 -12.63
C SER A 28 12.60 -10.92 -11.17
N THR A 29 12.55 -12.03 -10.43
CA THR A 29 13.04 -12.09 -9.05
C THR A 29 14.53 -11.78 -8.94
N SER A 30 15.36 -12.34 -9.83
CA SER A 30 16.81 -12.11 -9.84
C SER A 30 17.17 -10.66 -10.17
N LEU A 31 16.47 -10.03 -11.13
CA LEU A 31 16.63 -8.62 -11.46
C LEU A 31 16.17 -7.73 -10.31
N GLY A 32 15.12 -8.14 -9.58
CA GLY A 32 14.70 -7.50 -8.35
C GLY A 32 15.86 -7.44 -7.35
N TYR A 33 16.47 -8.56 -6.97
CA TYR A 33 17.57 -8.56 -6.00
C TYR A 33 18.81 -7.77 -6.46
N GLY A 34 19.14 -7.82 -7.76
CA GLY A 34 20.28 -7.10 -8.31
C GLY A 34 20.04 -5.61 -8.60
N ALA A 35 18.84 -5.08 -8.32
CA ALA A 35 18.49 -3.70 -8.67
C ALA A 35 19.34 -2.66 -7.92
N ALA A 36 19.66 -2.91 -6.64
CA ALA A 36 20.52 -2.05 -5.84
C ALA A 36 21.95 -1.97 -6.40
N ASP A 37 22.54 -3.12 -6.70
CA ASP A 37 23.87 -3.21 -7.32
C ASP A 37 23.89 -2.53 -8.69
N MET A 38 22.86 -2.74 -9.51
CA MET A 38 22.73 -2.07 -10.80
C MET A 38 22.59 -0.54 -10.66
N ALA A 39 21.85 -0.06 -9.65
CA ALA A 39 21.72 1.37 -9.39
C ALA A 39 23.08 1.98 -9.00
N ALA A 40 23.82 1.29 -8.12
CA ALA A 40 25.17 1.69 -7.71
C ALA A 40 26.16 1.72 -8.88
N ASP A 41 26.15 0.69 -9.74
CA ASP A 41 26.97 0.63 -10.96
C ASP A 41 26.68 1.77 -11.94
N LEU A 42 25.42 2.22 -11.99
CA LEU A 42 24.98 3.35 -12.80
C LEU A 42 25.23 4.72 -12.15
N GLY A 43 25.83 4.76 -10.96
CA GLY A 43 26.16 5.99 -10.24
C GLY A 43 24.98 6.62 -9.50
N TYR A 44 23.85 5.91 -9.37
CA TYR A 44 22.81 6.28 -8.42
C TYR A 44 23.26 5.75 -7.06
N GLY A 45 23.45 6.65 -6.08
CA GLY A 45 24.09 6.37 -4.79
C GLY A 45 23.50 5.16 -4.05
N PRO A 46 24.21 4.65 -3.01
CA PRO A 46 23.83 3.42 -2.35
C PRO A 46 22.38 3.48 -1.88
N THR A 47 21.56 2.56 -2.37
CA THR A 47 20.33 2.21 -1.69
C THR A 47 20.75 1.37 -0.50
N ASP A 48 20.77 1.96 0.71
CA ASP A 48 20.96 1.25 1.99
C ASP A 48 19.75 0.31 2.25
N GLU A 49 19.47 -0.59 1.30
CA GLU A 49 18.59 -1.73 1.49
C GLU A 49 19.34 -2.70 2.41
N THR A 50 18.83 -2.85 3.63
CA THR A 50 19.26 -3.91 4.54
C THR A 50 18.31 -5.08 4.41
N ASP A 51 18.66 -6.25 4.94
CA ASP A 51 17.72 -7.39 5.01
C ASP A 51 16.41 -7.05 5.78
N GLU A 52 16.40 -5.97 6.57
CA GLU A 52 15.26 -5.52 7.38
C GLU A 52 14.39 -4.45 6.71
N THR A 53 14.88 -3.80 5.66
CA THR A 53 14.23 -2.64 5.04
C THR A 53 14.11 -2.79 3.53
N VAL A 54 12.93 -2.51 2.97
CA VAL A 54 12.70 -2.57 1.52
C VAL A 54 12.71 -1.17 0.94
N HIS A 55 13.23 -1.02 -0.28
CA HIS A 55 13.13 0.25 -0.98
C HIS A 55 11.66 0.60 -1.29
N PRO A 56 11.25 1.87 -1.14
CA PRO A 56 9.83 2.26 -1.25
C PRO A 56 9.16 1.85 -2.57
N THR A 57 9.89 1.86 -3.68
CA THR A 57 9.34 1.45 -4.99
C THR A 57 8.96 -0.04 -5.07
N ARG A 58 9.45 -0.88 -4.14
CA ARG A 58 9.04 -2.29 -4.02
C ARG A 58 7.57 -2.46 -3.63
N TYR A 59 6.93 -1.40 -3.12
CA TYR A 59 5.49 -1.42 -2.84
C TYR A 59 4.65 -1.62 -4.10
N TYR A 60 5.18 -1.36 -5.29
CA TYR A 60 4.41 -1.28 -6.53
C TYR A 60 4.85 -2.28 -7.59
N ALA A 61 3.86 -2.87 -8.26
CA ALA A 61 4.03 -3.49 -9.56
C ALA A 61 3.95 -2.40 -10.65
N ALA A 62 5.08 -2.10 -11.31
CA ALA A 62 5.25 -0.94 -12.20
C ALA A 62 4.30 -0.89 -13.41
N LEU A 63 3.67 -2.00 -13.78
CA LEU A 63 2.68 -2.06 -14.86
C LEU A 63 1.36 -2.62 -14.31
N PRO A 64 0.29 -1.80 -14.26
CA PRO A 64 -1.01 -2.28 -13.80
C PRO A 64 -1.48 -3.43 -14.69
N ALA A 65 -1.81 -4.57 -14.07
CA ALA A 65 -2.43 -5.70 -14.79
C ALA A 65 -3.75 -5.26 -15.43
N SER A 66 -4.13 -5.88 -16.55
CA SER A 66 -5.29 -5.48 -17.36
C SER A 66 -6.63 -5.51 -16.61
N ASN A 67 -6.73 -6.33 -15.54
CA ASN A 67 -7.93 -6.42 -14.72
C ASN A 67 -7.76 -5.67 -13.40
N TYR A 68 -8.86 -5.14 -12.87
CA TYR A 68 -8.89 -4.61 -11.50
C TYR A 68 -8.68 -5.72 -10.46
N ALA A 69 -7.93 -5.40 -9.41
CA ALA A 69 -7.51 -6.28 -8.33
C ALA A 69 -7.42 -5.51 -7.01
N SER A 70 -7.45 -6.21 -5.88
CA SER A 70 -7.16 -5.62 -4.57
C SER A 70 -5.76 -5.00 -4.57
N GLY A 71 -5.62 -3.84 -3.94
CA GLY A 71 -4.37 -3.08 -3.93
C GLY A 71 -4.14 -2.24 -5.18
N ASP A 72 -5.06 -2.24 -6.15
CA ASP A 72 -4.98 -1.30 -7.27
C ASP A 72 -5.20 0.14 -6.80
N ILE A 73 -4.34 1.03 -7.26
CA ILE A 73 -4.39 2.46 -6.95
C ILE A 73 -5.01 3.20 -8.12
N LEU A 74 -5.99 4.03 -7.79
CA LEU A 74 -6.84 4.70 -8.73
C LEU A 74 -6.77 6.22 -8.55
N ARG A 75 -6.90 6.93 -9.66
CA ARG A 75 -7.36 8.32 -9.69
C ARG A 75 -8.80 8.34 -10.15
N GLY A 76 -9.63 9.14 -9.50
CA GLY A 76 -11.04 9.20 -9.84
C GLY A 76 -11.67 10.53 -9.46
N PRO A 77 -13.01 10.58 -9.50
CA PRO A 77 -13.77 11.78 -9.18
C PRO A 77 -13.39 12.34 -7.81
N PRO A 78 -13.48 13.68 -7.65
CA PRO A 78 -13.21 14.31 -6.38
C PRO A 78 -14.20 13.80 -5.33
N SER A 79 -13.68 13.52 -4.14
CA SER A 79 -14.49 13.16 -2.99
C SER A 79 -14.82 14.40 -2.16
N GLU A 80 -15.82 14.30 -1.28
CA GLU A 80 -16.10 15.37 -0.34
C GLU A 80 -14.84 15.69 0.50
N PRO A 81 -14.54 16.99 0.73
CA PRO A 81 -13.40 17.41 1.53
C PRO A 81 -13.48 16.80 2.93
N THR A 82 -12.38 16.22 3.42
CA THR A 82 -12.35 15.59 4.74
C THR A 82 -11.33 16.30 5.60
N GLY A 83 -11.79 17.10 6.57
CA GLY A 83 -10.96 17.66 7.65
C GLY A 83 -9.65 18.32 7.19
N GLY A 84 -9.73 19.55 6.68
CA GLY A 84 -8.56 20.38 6.35
C GLY A 84 -7.97 20.15 4.95
N ASP A 85 -8.54 19.24 4.16
CA ASP A 85 -8.19 19.09 2.75
C ASP A 85 -8.77 20.23 1.89
N GLU A 86 -7.97 20.73 0.95
CA GLU A 86 -8.47 21.63 -0.11
C GLU A 86 -9.38 20.86 -1.08
N GLN A 87 -10.18 21.60 -1.84
CA GLN A 87 -11.09 21.01 -2.82
C GLN A 87 -10.28 20.50 -4.01
N GLU A 88 -9.96 19.20 -4.00
CA GLU A 88 -9.20 18.57 -5.08
C GLU A 88 -10.08 18.42 -6.34
N THR A 89 -9.47 18.53 -7.53
CA THR A 89 -10.15 18.23 -8.80
C THR A 89 -10.34 16.73 -9.02
N GLU A 90 -9.48 15.92 -8.39
CA GLU A 90 -9.48 14.46 -8.45
C GLU A 90 -8.95 13.91 -7.13
N SER A 91 -9.44 12.74 -6.72
CA SER A 91 -9.01 12.07 -5.50
C SER A 91 -8.33 10.73 -5.78
N TRP A 92 -7.56 10.27 -4.80
CA TRP A 92 -6.86 8.99 -4.86
C TRP A 92 -7.61 7.91 -4.11
N TYR A 93 -7.61 6.70 -4.64
CA TYR A 93 -8.29 5.56 -4.04
C TYR A 93 -7.45 4.29 -4.15
N VAL A 94 -7.72 3.32 -3.28
CA VAL A 94 -7.19 1.96 -3.38
C VAL A 94 -8.31 0.93 -3.28
N ILE A 95 -8.27 -0.10 -4.12
CA ILE A 95 -9.27 -1.18 -4.13
C ILE A 95 -9.04 -2.13 -2.96
N LEU A 96 -10.10 -2.40 -2.19
CA LEU A 96 -10.10 -3.43 -1.15
C LEU A 96 -10.82 -4.72 -1.55
N THR A 97 -11.80 -4.65 -2.46
CA THR A 97 -12.56 -5.85 -2.86
C THR A 97 -11.60 -6.95 -3.29
N PRO A 98 -11.73 -8.18 -2.76
CA PRO A 98 -10.89 -9.31 -3.12
C PRO A 98 -10.80 -9.50 -4.64
N SER A 99 -9.59 -9.63 -5.17
CA SER A 99 -9.36 -9.79 -6.61
C SER A 99 -10.18 -10.93 -7.22
N CYS A 100 -10.42 -12.01 -6.48
CA CYS A 100 -11.20 -13.16 -6.93
C CYS A 100 -12.67 -12.86 -7.21
N ASP A 101 -13.23 -11.81 -6.61
CA ASP A 101 -14.62 -11.38 -6.79
C ASP A 101 -14.79 -10.38 -7.95
N LEU A 102 -13.70 -9.73 -8.36
CA LEU A 102 -13.64 -8.77 -9.48
C LEU A 102 -13.48 -9.44 -10.84
N VAL A 103 -13.03 -10.70 -10.89
CA VAL A 103 -12.85 -11.43 -12.14
C VAL A 103 -14.20 -11.84 -12.74
N TYR A 104 -14.40 -11.52 -14.02
CA TYR A 104 -15.54 -12.00 -14.80
C TYR A 104 -15.44 -13.52 -15.01
N ARG A 105 -16.37 -14.31 -14.46
CA ARG A 105 -16.38 -15.77 -14.56
C ARG A 105 -17.77 -16.28 -14.92
N LYS A 106 -17.85 -17.18 -15.90
CA LYS A 106 -19.10 -17.86 -16.29
C LYS A 106 -20.27 -16.92 -16.59
N GLY A 107 -20.01 -15.75 -17.18
CA GLY A 107 -21.04 -14.80 -17.59
C GLY A 107 -21.47 -13.79 -16.52
N SER A 108 -20.83 -13.77 -15.34
CA SER A 108 -21.06 -12.72 -14.34
C SER A 108 -19.80 -12.40 -13.52
N ARG A 109 -19.81 -11.23 -12.87
CA ARG A 109 -18.90 -10.89 -11.76
C ARG A 109 -19.60 -11.25 -10.45
N ARG A 110 -18.84 -11.60 -9.41
CA ARG A 110 -19.42 -11.87 -8.08
C ARG A 110 -19.78 -10.58 -7.34
N SER A 111 -18.97 -9.55 -7.55
CA SER A 111 -19.13 -8.25 -6.94
C SER A 111 -19.74 -7.28 -7.96
N GLU A 112 -20.93 -6.78 -7.65
CA GLU A 112 -21.59 -5.69 -8.38
C GLU A 112 -20.99 -4.33 -7.96
N ASN A 113 -20.68 -4.20 -6.67
CA ASN A 113 -20.04 -3.03 -6.08
C ASN A 113 -18.63 -3.35 -5.60
N VAL A 114 -17.71 -2.41 -5.86
CA VAL A 114 -16.31 -2.44 -5.48
C VAL A 114 -16.09 -1.51 -4.30
N VAL A 115 -15.43 -2.02 -3.26
CA VAL A 115 -15.05 -1.26 -2.08
C VAL A 115 -13.70 -0.60 -2.33
N LEU A 116 -13.67 0.71 -2.16
CA LEU A 116 -12.48 1.55 -2.25
C LEU A 116 -12.21 2.22 -0.90
N LEU A 117 -10.93 2.48 -0.61
CA LEU A 117 -10.54 3.42 0.43
C LEU A 117 -9.98 4.69 -0.21
N LYS A 118 -10.42 5.85 0.29
CA LYS A 118 -9.85 7.13 -0.09
C LYS A 118 -8.44 7.27 0.49
N CYS A 119 -7.55 7.80 -0.33
CA CYS A 119 -6.19 8.16 0.04
C CYS A 119 -6.06 9.69 0.06
N ARG A 120 -5.37 10.21 1.09
CA ARG A 120 -5.06 11.63 1.23
C ARG A 120 -3.58 11.85 0.96
N ARG A 121 -3.21 12.97 0.35
CA ARG A 121 -1.79 13.30 0.16
C ARG A 121 -1.12 13.51 1.51
N LEU A 122 0.11 13.04 1.67
CA LEU A 122 0.89 13.28 2.90
C LEU A 122 1.02 14.78 3.21
N SER A 123 1.10 15.61 2.18
CA SER A 123 1.19 17.07 2.28
C SER A 123 -0.02 17.75 2.94
N SER A 124 -1.19 17.08 2.99
CA SER A 124 -2.37 17.64 3.66
C SER A 124 -2.38 17.38 5.17
N PHE A 125 -1.46 16.59 5.71
CA PHE A 125 -1.38 16.31 7.14
C PHE A 125 -0.62 17.41 7.89
N PRO A 126 -1.15 17.91 9.02
CA PRO A 126 -0.50 18.95 9.82
C PRO A 126 0.91 18.55 10.31
N GLU A 127 1.14 17.26 10.57
CA GLU A 127 2.43 16.72 10.99
C GLU A 127 3.51 16.95 9.93
N TYR A 128 3.18 16.71 8.66
CA TYR A 128 4.07 16.95 7.54
C TYR A 128 4.34 18.44 7.36
N GLN A 129 3.30 19.27 7.38
CA GLN A 129 3.42 20.73 7.20
C GLN A 129 4.31 21.37 8.29
N LYS A 130 4.19 20.90 9.54
CA LYS A 130 5.03 21.36 10.66
C LYS A 130 6.49 21.00 10.45
N VAL A 131 6.80 19.76 10.07
CA VAL A 131 8.18 19.33 9.77
C VAL A 131 8.77 20.16 8.63
N MET A 132 7.99 20.44 7.58
CA MET A 132 8.45 21.27 6.46
C MET A 132 8.68 22.73 6.85
N THR A 133 7.91 23.26 7.81
CA THR A 133 8.07 24.63 8.33
C THR A 133 9.27 24.74 9.28
N ASP A 134 9.47 23.73 10.13
CA ASP A 134 10.56 23.67 11.12
C ASP A 134 11.94 23.43 10.46
N GLY A 135 11.96 22.90 9.23
CA GLY A 135 13.14 22.67 8.41
C GLY A 135 13.75 21.27 8.57
N PRO A 136 14.55 20.79 7.59
CA PRO A 136 15.06 19.41 7.53
C PRO A 136 16.14 19.08 8.57
N ALA A 137 16.59 20.05 9.38
CA ALA A 137 17.60 19.86 10.42
C ALA A 137 17.03 19.29 11.73
N LEU A 138 15.86 18.64 11.67
CA LEU A 138 15.25 18.02 12.83
C LEU A 138 15.97 16.72 13.16
N SER A 139 16.67 16.73 14.30
CA SER A 139 17.10 15.52 15.00
C SER A 139 15.93 14.54 15.15
N ASP A 140 16.21 13.24 15.10
CA ASP A 140 15.25 12.16 15.36
C ASP A 140 14.46 12.33 16.68
N GLN A 141 14.94 13.19 17.58
CA GLN A 141 14.30 13.50 18.85
C GLN A 141 13.22 14.59 18.78
N ALA A 142 13.04 15.28 17.65
CA ALA A 142 12.04 16.33 17.55
C ALA A 142 10.61 15.76 17.63
N PRO A 143 9.71 16.38 18.41
CA PRO A 143 8.36 15.84 18.64
C PRO A 143 7.50 15.81 17.37
N ASN A 144 7.68 16.75 16.44
CA ASN A 144 6.96 16.78 15.16
C ASN A 144 7.46 15.69 14.21
N TRP A 145 8.78 15.46 14.16
CA TRP A 145 9.39 14.38 13.40
C TRP A 145 8.89 13.01 13.87
N ARG A 146 8.83 12.79 15.18
CA ARG A 146 8.28 11.54 15.77
C ARG A 146 6.83 11.29 15.35
N LYS A 147 5.98 12.33 15.36
CA LYS A 147 4.57 12.21 14.94
C LYS A 147 4.43 11.90 13.45
N LEU A 148 5.25 12.52 12.60
CA LEU A 148 5.30 12.20 11.18
C LEU A 148 5.74 10.75 10.99
N ARG A 149 6.80 10.32 11.67
CA ARG A 149 7.26 8.92 11.63
C ARG A 149 6.19 7.94 12.11
N ASP A 150 5.44 8.24 13.16
CA ASP A 150 4.33 7.40 13.63
C ASP A 150 3.21 7.26 12.58
N LEU A 151 2.95 8.34 11.81
CA LEU A 151 2.02 8.33 10.68
C LEU A 151 2.54 7.47 9.52
N LEU A 152 3.82 7.63 9.15
CA LEU A 152 4.46 6.89 8.04
C LEU A 152 4.62 5.40 8.35
N ASP A 153 5.09 5.06 9.56
CA ASP A 153 5.23 3.68 10.01
C ASP A 153 3.87 2.98 10.20
N SER A 154 2.76 3.71 10.00
CA SER A 154 1.41 3.17 10.14
C SER A 154 1.21 2.49 11.51
N ARG A 155 1.89 3.05 12.54
CA ARG A 155 1.83 2.67 13.95
C ARG A 155 0.58 3.30 14.58
N PRO A 156 0.26 3.04 15.87
CA PRO A 156 -0.88 3.67 16.55
C PRO A 156 -0.78 5.20 16.60
N TYR A 157 -1.15 5.86 15.51
CA TYR A 157 -1.13 7.30 15.40
C TYR A 157 -2.41 7.86 16.03
N LYS A 158 -2.25 8.78 16.99
CA LYS A 158 -3.36 9.29 17.83
C LYS A 158 -4.19 8.17 18.47
N GLN A 159 -3.54 7.06 18.88
CA GLN A 159 -4.17 5.87 19.48
C GLN A 159 -5.09 5.08 18.51
N GLN A 160 -5.10 5.42 17.22
CA GLN A 160 -5.93 4.78 16.21
C GLN A 160 -5.14 3.70 15.46
N VAL A 161 -4.99 2.55 16.12
CA VAL A 161 -4.38 1.34 15.52
C VAL A 161 -5.01 1.01 14.16
N ASP A 162 -4.17 0.74 13.16
CA ASP A 162 -4.57 0.34 11.80
C ASP A 162 -5.48 1.34 11.06
N ARG A 163 -5.65 2.59 11.51
CA ARG A 163 -6.47 3.56 10.76
C ARG A 163 -5.75 4.03 9.49
N TYR A 164 -4.49 4.42 9.63
CA TYR A 164 -3.71 5.01 8.56
C TYR A 164 -2.71 4.01 8.01
N HIS A 165 -2.54 4.01 6.69
CA HIS A 165 -1.51 3.24 6.00
C HIS A 165 -0.81 4.11 4.97
N TYR A 166 0.50 4.22 5.08
CA TYR A 166 1.31 5.04 4.18
C TYR A 166 1.69 4.28 2.91
N LEU A 167 1.52 4.94 1.77
CA LEU A 167 1.93 4.49 0.45
C LEU A 167 2.98 5.50 -0.08
N PRO A 168 4.23 5.06 -0.29
CA PRO A 168 5.32 5.97 -0.62
C PRO A 168 5.26 6.49 -2.06
N GLU A 169 5.79 7.68 -2.31
CA GLU A 169 5.90 8.19 -3.68
C GLU A 169 6.68 7.22 -4.58
N ALA A 170 6.07 6.87 -5.72
CA ALA A 170 6.74 6.13 -6.78
C ALA A 170 6.05 6.36 -8.13
N TRP A 171 6.86 6.67 -9.15
CA TRP A 171 6.41 6.83 -10.54
C TRP A 171 5.33 7.91 -10.71
N LYS A 172 4.05 7.51 -10.77
CA LYS A 172 2.89 8.41 -10.91
C LYS A 172 2.10 8.54 -9.61
N VAL A 173 2.43 7.74 -8.59
CA VAL A 173 1.77 7.73 -7.29
C VAL A 173 2.53 8.70 -6.38
N PRO A 174 1.89 9.76 -5.87
CA PRO A 174 2.50 10.64 -4.87
C PRO A 174 2.55 9.97 -3.50
N ASP A 175 3.16 10.63 -2.51
CA ASP A 175 3.04 10.24 -1.12
C ASP A 175 1.57 10.27 -0.64
N LEU A 176 1.03 9.11 -0.29
CA LEU A 176 -0.38 8.94 0.07
C LEU A 176 -0.52 8.29 1.45
N ILE A 177 -1.59 8.67 2.15
CA ILE A 177 -2.08 8.03 3.36
C ILE A 177 -3.46 7.48 3.07
N VAL A 178 -3.58 6.15 3.07
CA VAL A 178 -4.88 5.47 3.06
C VAL A 178 -5.52 5.67 4.43
N ASP A 179 -6.78 6.12 4.47
CA ASP A 179 -7.56 6.23 5.71
C ASP A 179 -8.68 5.18 5.72
N ASN A 180 -8.56 4.18 6.59
CA ASN A 180 -9.53 3.09 6.71
C ASN A 180 -10.91 3.56 7.21
N GLN A 181 -11.08 4.83 7.62
CA GLN A 181 -12.40 5.43 7.87
C GLN A 181 -13.10 5.88 6.60
N LEU A 182 -12.37 6.18 5.53
CA LEU A 182 -12.91 6.79 4.31
C LEU A 182 -13.19 5.73 3.25
N MET A 183 -14.04 4.78 3.63
CA MET A 183 -14.52 3.72 2.75
C MET A 183 -15.66 4.22 1.87
N VAL A 184 -15.58 3.93 0.57
CA VAL A 184 -16.65 4.14 -0.39
C VAL A 184 -16.93 2.85 -1.14
N SER A 185 -18.18 2.66 -1.56
CA SER A 185 -18.61 1.52 -2.36
C SER A 185 -19.14 2.07 -3.68
N VAL A 186 -18.57 1.63 -4.80
CA VAL A 186 -18.92 2.11 -6.14
C VAL A 186 -19.38 0.95 -7.01
N PRO A 187 -20.41 1.10 -7.85
CA PRO A 187 -20.71 0.12 -8.88
C PRO A 187 -19.49 -0.12 -9.77
N TYR A 188 -19.24 -1.36 -10.17
CA TYR A 188 -18.06 -1.67 -10.99
C TYR A 188 -18.09 -0.94 -12.34
N ASP A 189 -19.27 -0.71 -12.92
CA ASP A 189 -19.34 -0.02 -14.22
C ASP A 189 -18.95 1.46 -14.06
N GLU A 190 -19.27 2.10 -12.93
CA GLU A 190 -18.75 3.44 -12.57
C GLU A 190 -17.24 3.41 -12.31
N LEU A 191 -16.71 2.34 -11.71
CA LEU A 191 -15.26 2.15 -11.56
C LEU A 191 -14.56 2.19 -12.92
N VAL A 192 -15.08 1.46 -13.90
CA VAL A 192 -14.50 1.39 -15.25
C VAL A 192 -14.64 2.73 -15.99
N GLU A 193 -15.75 3.43 -15.82
CA GLU A 193 -16.04 4.66 -16.57
C GLU A 193 -15.31 5.88 -15.99
N HIS A 194 -15.16 5.96 -14.68
CA HIS A 194 -14.74 7.19 -14.00
C HIS A 194 -13.39 7.10 -13.29
N TYR A 195 -12.78 5.92 -13.17
CA TYR A 195 -11.52 5.74 -12.45
C TYR A 195 -10.40 5.22 -13.35
N GLU A 196 -9.27 5.93 -13.33
CA GLU A 196 -8.03 5.52 -13.97
C GLU A 196 -7.21 4.65 -13.02
N LYS A 197 -6.87 3.42 -13.44
CA LYS A 197 -5.90 2.58 -12.74
C LYS A 197 -4.48 3.09 -12.99
N VAL A 198 -3.83 3.61 -11.95
CA VAL A 198 -2.49 4.22 -12.04
C VAL A 198 -1.37 3.23 -11.74
N ALA A 199 -1.57 2.39 -10.71
CA ALA A 199 -0.59 1.41 -10.26
C ALA A 199 -1.30 0.25 -9.54
N SER A 200 -0.53 -0.78 -9.20
CA SER A 200 -0.98 -1.88 -8.33
C SER A 200 0.05 -2.06 -7.22
N LEU A 201 -0.41 -2.27 -5.99
CA LEU A 201 0.47 -2.74 -4.91
C LEU A 201 0.98 -4.14 -5.25
N ASP A 202 2.28 -4.38 -5.04
CA ASP A 202 2.87 -5.72 -5.19
C ASP A 202 2.53 -6.59 -3.98
N SER A 203 2.68 -7.91 -4.12
CA SER A 203 2.56 -8.85 -3.01
C SER A 203 3.85 -8.78 -2.16
N PRO A 204 3.75 -8.72 -0.81
CA PRO A 204 2.57 -8.95 0.02
C PRO A 204 1.82 -7.67 0.47
N PHE A 205 2.14 -6.50 -0.08
CA PHE A 205 1.63 -5.21 0.41
C PHE A 205 0.12 -5.05 0.16
N ALA A 206 -0.39 -5.57 -0.95
CA ALA A 206 -1.84 -5.61 -1.22
C ALA A 206 -2.58 -6.43 -0.15
N GLU A 207 -2.05 -7.59 0.22
CA GLU A 207 -2.60 -8.47 1.25
C GLU A 207 -2.49 -7.83 2.64
N GLU A 208 -1.37 -7.15 2.93
CA GLU A 208 -1.19 -6.41 4.18
C GLU A 208 -2.24 -5.32 4.34
N LEU A 209 -2.52 -4.55 3.28
CA LEU A 209 -3.53 -3.50 3.29
C LEU A 209 -4.93 -4.06 3.59
N VAL A 210 -5.33 -5.13 2.90
CA VAL A 210 -6.62 -5.81 3.15
C VAL A 210 -6.70 -6.35 4.58
N HIS A 211 -5.60 -6.90 5.09
CA HIS A 211 -5.53 -7.42 6.45
C HIS A 211 -5.63 -6.29 7.49
N ARG A 212 -4.94 -5.15 7.28
CA ARG A 212 -5.04 -3.95 8.13
C ARG A 212 -6.46 -3.42 8.17
N PHE A 213 -7.12 -3.31 7.01
CA PHE A 213 -8.52 -2.88 6.95
C PHE A 213 -9.45 -3.83 7.72
N THR A 214 -9.26 -5.14 7.55
CA THR A 214 -10.05 -6.15 8.27
C THR A 214 -9.89 -6.02 9.78
N ARG A 215 -8.66 -5.82 10.27
CA ARG A 215 -8.42 -5.56 11.69
C ARG A 215 -9.06 -4.26 12.15
N TYR A 216 -8.99 -3.19 11.35
CA TYR A 216 -9.56 -1.89 11.66
C TYR A 216 -11.09 -1.93 11.79
N ILE A 217 -11.78 -2.49 10.80
CA ILE A 217 -13.26 -2.56 10.80
C ILE A 217 -13.78 -3.60 11.79
N GLY A 218 -12.99 -4.64 12.07
CA GLY A 218 -13.32 -5.70 13.04
C GLY A 218 -13.04 -5.34 14.49
N ARG A 219 -12.64 -4.10 14.82
CA ARG A 219 -12.36 -3.69 16.20
C ARG A 219 -13.62 -3.76 17.05
N LEU A 220 -13.62 -4.66 18.03
CA LEU A 220 -14.61 -4.69 19.10
C LEU A 220 -14.12 -3.80 20.23
N GLY A 221 -14.72 -2.62 20.38
CA GLY A 221 -14.46 -1.78 21.54
C GLY A 221 -15.09 -2.40 22.78
N THR A 222 -14.29 -2.62 23.81
CA THR A 222 -14.79 -2.86 25.17
C THR A 222 -14.55 -1.61 25.99
N PRO A 223 -15.47 -1.21 26.88
CA PRO A 223 -15.20 -0.14 27.82
C PRO A 223 -13.99 -0.51 28.67
N ASP A 224 -13.15 0.49 28.97
CA ASP A 224 -12.05 0.32 29.90
C ASP A 224 -12.61 0.09 31.31
N LEU A 225 -11.92 -0.75 32.09
CA LEU A 225 -12.24 -0.93 33.50
C LEU A 225 -11.92 0.36 34.27
N ASP A 226 -12.78 0.71 35.23
CA ASP A 226 -12.48 1.74 36.20
C ASP A 226 -11.40 1.23 37.17
N LEU A 227 -10.15 1.46 36.81
CA LEU A 227 -8.99 1.01 37.57
C LEU A 227 -8.92 1.70 38.93
N ASP A 228 -9.36 2.96 39.03
CA ASP A 228 -9.38 3.69 40.30
C ASP A 228 -10.35 3.03 41.28
N MET A 229 -11.55 2.66 40.82
CA MET A 229 -12.50 1.88 41.61
C MET A 229 -11.92 0.51 42.02
N ILE A 230 -11.27 -0.20 41.10
CA ILE A 230 -10.69 -1.52 41.38
C ILE A 230 -9.56 -1.39 42.42
N VAL A 231 -8.66 -0.43 42.26
CA VAL A 231 -7.54 -0.19 43.17
C VAL A 231 -8.07 0.25 44.54
N ALA A 232 -9.07 1.13 44.60
CA ALA A 232 -9.71 1.53 45.85
C ALA A 232 -10.32 0.33 46.60
N ARG A 233 -10.96 -0.62 45.88
CA ARG A 233 -11.47 -1.88 46.46
C ARG A 233 -10.35 -2.83 46.91
N LEU A 234 -9.20 -2.84 46.24
CA LEU A 234 -8.08 -3.73 46.57
C LEU A 234 -7.26 -3.23 47.75
N LEU A 235 -7.19 -1.90 47.95
CA LEU A 235 -6.40 -1.25 49.00
C LEU A 235 -7.25 -0.83 50.23
N GLY A 236 -8.58 -1.03 50.17
CA GLY A 236 -9.54 -0.78 51.25
C GLY A 236 -10.19 -2.04 51.77
#